data_AF-A0AAD4BIT2-F1
#
_entry.id   AF-A0AAD4BIT2-F1
#
_cell.length_a   1.000
_cell.length_b   1.000
_cell.length_c   1.000
_cell.angle_alpha   90.00
_cell.angle_beta   90.00
_cell.angle_gamma   90.00
#
_symmetry.space_group_name_H-M   'P 1'
#
loop_
_entity.id
_entity.type
_entity.pdbx_description
1 polymer ?
#
loop_
_entity_poly.entity_id
_entity_poly.type
_entity_poly.pdbx_seq_one_letter_code
_entity_poly.pdbx_strand_id
1 'polypeptide(L)'
;TCNNHQAVNQANTSRGKLESTGIGGTACAWHGCFIPHSVVDFQKGERQVNMDYSFANAIQYNMSKITRIIHFYDINCAYMKKLRSHVKNSKFIDIPQDIQIVPGIGIWHVHGHRAECF
;
A
#
# COMPACT_ATOMS: atom_id res chain seq x y z
N THR A 1 3.39 16.12 4.55
CA THR A 1 2.81 15.35 3.42
C THR A 1 3.45 15.84 2.13
N CYS A 2 3.94 14.93 1.29
CA CYS A 2 4.59 15.26 0.01
C CYS A 2 3.52 15.52 -1.05
N ASN A 3 3.43 16.78 -1.50
CA ASN A 3 2.52 17.30 -2.53
C ASN A 3 1.02 17.02 -2.32
N ASN A 4 0.18 17.91 -2.85
CA ASN A 4 -1.27 17.75 -2.75
C ASN A 4 -1.69 16.59 -3.68
N HIS A 5 -1.92 15.39 -3.13
CA HIS A 5 -2.26 14.18 -3.91
C HIS A 5 -3.62 14.32 -4.60
N GLN A 6 -3.67 15.05 -5.71
CA GLN A 6 -4.87 15.23 -6.52
C GLN A 6 -5.41 13.90 -7.04
N ALA A 7 -4.55 12.90 -7.27
CA ALA A 7 -4.94 11.56 -7.69
C ALA A 7 -5.87 10.86 -6.68
N VAL A 8 -5.56 10.92 -5.37
CA VAL A 8 -6.40 10.35 -4.32
C VAL A 8 -7.71 11.12 -4.20
N ASN A 9 -7.66 12.45 -4.29
CA ASN A 9 -8.84 13.30 -4.12
C ASN A 9 -9.81 13.20 -5.32
N GLN A 10 -9.30 13.06 -6.55
CA GLN A 10 -10.13 12.92 -7.74
C GLN A 10 -10.63 11.47 -7.94
N ALA A 11 -9.84 10.44 -7.63
CA ALA A 11 -10.25 9.04 -7.79
C ALA A 11 -11.40 8.63 -6.84
N ASN A 12 -11.59 9.37 -5.73
CA ASN A 12 -12.69 9.16 -4.79
C ASN A 12 -14.02 9.82 -5.22
N THR A 13 -14.08 10.47 -6.38
CA THR A 13 -15.36 10.93 -6.95
C THR A 13 -16.23 9.72 -7.33
N SER A 14 -17.52 9.76 -7.00
CA SER A 14 -18.42 8.63 -7.23
C SER A 14 -18.57 8.35 -8.73
N ARG A 15 -18.05 7.22 -9.19
CA ARG A 15 -18.25 6.72 -10.55
C ARG A 15 -19.37 5.68 -10.56
N GLY A 16 -20.61 6.09 -10.85
CA GLY A 16 -21.74 5.19 -11.15
C GLY A 16 -22.05 4.09 -10.13
N LYS A 17 -22.96 3.17 -10.48
CA LYS A 17 -23.29 1.96 -9.70
C LYS A 17 -22.41 0.78 -10.14
N LEU A 18 -21.09 0.88 -9.94
CA LEU A 18 -20.15 -0.21 -10.22
C LEU A 18 -19.86 -1.01 -8.94
N GLU A 19 -19.75 -2.33 -9.06
CA GLU A 19 -19.35 -3.22 -7.95
C GLU A 19 -17.86 -3.04 -7.61
N SER A 20 -17.03 -2.91 -8.64
CA SER A 20 -15.60 -2.59 -8.54
C SER A 20 -15.27 -1.39 -9.43
N THR A 21 -14.58 -0.41 -8.85
CA THR A 21 -14.12 0.82 -9.52
C THR A 21 -12.66 0.75 -9.91
N GLY A 22 -11.97 -0.34 -9.56
CA GLY A 22 -10.56 -0.58 -9.79
C GLY A 22 -10.05 -1.76 -8.98
N ILE A 23 -8.82 -2.18 -9.26
CA ILE A 23 -8.18 -3.30 -8.56
C ILE A 23 -6.85 -2.81 -7.99
N GLY A 24 -6.57 -3.20 -6.75
CA GLY A 24 -5.28 -3.04 -6.09
C GLY A 24 -4.63 -4.40 -5.85
N GLY A 25 -3.30 -4.44 -5.77
CA GLY A 25 -2.59 -5.69 -5.51
C GLY A 25 -1.14 -5.45 -5.13
N THR A 26 -0.54 -6.43 -4.46
CA THR A 26 0.89 -6.44 -4.17
C THR A 26 1.55 -7.40 -5.14
N ALA A 27 2.58 -6.93 -5.84
CA ALA A 27 3.33 -7.74 -6.79
C ALA A 27 4.79 -7.89 -6.35
N CYS A 28 5.40 -9.01 -6.70
CA CYS A 28 6.84 -9.19 -6.56
C CYS A 28 7.55 -8.27 -7.55
N ALA A 29 8.38 -7.35 -7.04
CA ALA A 29 9.11 -6.40 -7.89
C ALA A 29 10.07 -7.08 -8.89
N TRP A 30 10.58 -8.27 -8.57
CA TRP A 30 11.52 -8.99 -9.43
C TRP A 30 10.84 -9.89 -10.45
N HIS A 31 9.78 -10.60 -10.05
CA HIS A 31 9.12 -11.58 -10.91
C HIS A 31 7.88 -11.02 -11.62
N GLY A 32 7.41 -9.83 -11.24
CA GLY A 32 6.23 -9.19 -11.81
C GLY A 32 4.90 -9.90 -11.52
N CYS A 33 4.91 -10.96 -10.72
CA CYS A 33 3.71 -11.72 -10.37
C CYS A 33 3.00 -11.10 -9.15
N PHE A 34 1.66 -11.12 -9.17
CA PHE A 34 0.87 -10.78 -8.01
C PHE A 34 1.05 -11.84 -6.91
N ILE A 35 1.24 -11.37 -5.68
CA ILE A 35 1.33 -12.25 -4.52
C ILE A 35 -0.08 -12.81 -4.25
N PRO A 36 -0.24 -14.13 -4.07
CA PRO A 36 -1.54 -14.71 -3.74
C PRO A 36 -2.20 -14.04 -2.52
N HIS A 37 -3.53 -13.96 -2.54
CA HIS A 37 -4.36 -13.31 -1.52
C HIS A 37 -4.13 -11.79 -1.32
N SER A 38 -3.34 -11.15 -2.19
CA SER A 38 -3.07 -9.70 -2.08
C SER A 38 -3.91 -8.83 -3.02
N VAL A 39 -4.69 -9.42 -3.94
CA VAL A 39 -5.49 -8.65 -4.92
C VAL A 39 -6.84 -8.29 -4.31
N VAL A 40 -7.23 -7.01 -4.44
CA VAL A 40 -8.44 -6.44 -3.82
C VAL A 40 -9.21 -5.59 -4.82
N ASP A 41 -10.54 -5.67 -4.76
CA ASP A 41 -11.43 -4.78 -5.49
C ASP A 41 -11.66 -3.46 -4.73
N PHE A 42 -11.69 -2.36 -5.48
CA PHE A 42 -11.94 -1.03 -4.96
C PHE A 42 -13.42 -0.68 -5.08
N GLN A 43 -14.09 -0.48 -3.95
CA GLN A 43 -15.52 -0.13 -3.93
C GLN A 43 -15.75 1.34 -4.32
N LYS A 44 -14.79 2.23 -4.02
CA LYS A 44 -14.87 3.66 -4.34
C LYS A 44 -13.45 4.23 -4.43
N GLY A 45 -12.75 3.87 -5.50
CA GLY A 45 -11.35 4.20 -5.70
C GLY A 45 -10.41 3.54 -4.68
N GLU A 46 -9.14 3.86 -4.82
CA GLU A 46 -8.10 3.38 -3.92
C GLU A 46 -8.29 3.95 -2.50
N ARG A 47 -8.27 3.06 -1.51
CA ARG A 47 -8.33 3.42 -0.09
C ARG A 47 -7.18 2.74 0.64
N GLN A 48 -6.68 3.42 1.67
CA GLN A 48 -5.59 2.87 2.50
C GLN A 48 -5.95 1.50 3.08
N VAL A 49 -7.21 1.28 3.49
CA VAL A 49 -7.67 -0.04 3.98
C VAL A 49 -7.53 -1.17 2.94
N ASN A 50 -7.74 -0.87 1.65
CA ASN A 50 -7.59 -1.85 0.58
C ASN A 50 -6.11 -2.21 0.38
N MET A 51 -5.25 -1.19 0.41
CA MET A 51 -3.80 -1.39 0.27
C MET A 51 -3.17 -2.04 1.52
N ASP A 52 -3.66 -1.71 2.71
CA ASP A 52 -3.27 -2.35 3.98
C ASP A 52 -3.58 -3.85 3.95
N TYR A 53 -4.78 -4.23 3.48
CA TYR A 53 -5.15 -5.63 3.29
C TYR A 53 -4.25 -6.33 2.27
N SER A 54 -4.04 -5.70 1.11
CA SER A 54 -3.18 -6.23 0.06
C SER A 54 -1.78 -6.54 0.59
N PHE A 55 -1.15 -5.56 1.23
CA PHE A 55 0.22 -5.67 1.70
C PHE A 55 0.35 -6.65 2.88
N ALA A 56 -0.55 -6.61 3.86
CA ALA A 56 -0.51 -7.52 5.00
C ALA A 56 -0.63 -9.00 4.58
N ASN A 57 -1.56 -9.32 3.66
CA ASN A 57 -1.70 -10.68 3.16
C ASN A 57 -0.48 -11.11 2.32
N ALA A 58 0.14 -10.19 1.57
CA ALA A 58 1.36 -10.48 0.85
C ALA A 58 2.52 -10.85 1.80
N ILE A 59 2.64 -10.17 2.94
CA ILE A 59 3.63 -10.50 3.98
C ILE A 59 3.36 -11.86 4.61
N GLN A 60 2.09 -12.20 4.84
CA GLN A 60 1.74 -13.49 5.45
C GLN A 60 1.91 -14.67 4.47
N TYR A 61 1.91 -14.41 3.17
CA TYR A 61 2.03 -15.45 2.15
C TYR A 61 3.47 -15.94 1.96
N ASN A 62 3.83 -17.01 2.67
CA ASN A 62 5.09 -17.73 2.52
C ASN A 62 6.36 -16.88 2.74
N MET A 63 6.29 -15.82 3.54
CA MET A 63 7.45 -14.96 3.86
C MET A 63 8.06 -15.21 5.24
N SER A 64 7.86 -16.38 5.86
CA SER A 64 8.29 -16.68 7.23
C SER A 64 9.79 -16.55 7.53
N LYS A 65 10.63 -16.50 6.49
CA LYS A 65 12.09 -16.32 6.61
C LYS A 65 12.58 -14.94 6.14
N ILE A 66 11.67 -14.08 5.69
CA ILE A 66 12.00 -12.75 5.18
C ILE A 66 11.95 -11.77 6.35
N THR A 67 13.11 -11.24 6.72
CA THR A 67 13.23 -10.25 7.80
C THR A 67 13.22 -8.82 7.29
N ARG A 68 13.37 -8.61 5.98
CA ARG A 68 13.43 -7.30 5.35
C ARG A 68 12.65 -7.25 4.04
N ILE A 69 11.78 -6.26 3.90
CA ILE A 69 10.97 -6.00 2.71
C ILE A 69 11.27 -4.61 2.18
N ILE A 70 11.51 -4.50 0.88
CA ILE A 70 11.51 -3.22 0.17
C ILE A 70 10.13 -3.05 -0.44
N HIS A 71 9.35 -2.10 0.07
CA HIS A 71 7.99 -1.85 -0.39
C HIS A 71 7.99 -0.65 -1.31
N PHE A 72 7.53 -0.79 -2.56
CA PHE A 72 7.42 0.33 -3.50
C PHE A 72 5.96 0.74 -3.68
N TYR A 73 5.69 2.03 -3.57
CA TYR A 73 4.34 2.59 -3.75
C TYR A 73 4.43 4.11 -3.90
N ASP A 74 3.60 4.68 -4.76
CA ASP A 74 3.68 6.09 -5.17
C ASP A 74 3.49 7.06 -4.00
N ILE A 75 2.67 6.68 -3.02
CA ILE A 75 2.39 7.50 -1.83
C ILE A 75 3.06 6.96 -0.56
N ASN A 76 4.12 6.16 -0.68
CA ASN A 76 4.77 5.49 0.46
C ASN A 76 5.19 6.46 1.58
N CYS A 77 5.62 7.67 1.22
CA CYS A 77 5.98 8.72 2.19
C CYS A 77 4.86 9.06 3.18
N ALA A 78 3.59 9.02 2.74
CA ALA A 78 2.43 9.29 3.58
C ALA A 78 1.83 8.00 4.13
N TYR A 79 1.83 6.94 3.32
CA TYR A 79 1.25 5.64 3.65
C TYR A 79 2.00 4.95 4.80
N MET A 80 3.33 4.84 4.70
CA MET A 80 4.14 4.07 5.64
C MET A 80 4.08 4.64 7.07
N LYS A 81 3.90 5.95 7.20
CA LYS A 81 3.73 6.65 8.49
C LYS A 81 2.50 6.19 9.27
N LYS A 82 1.45 5.77 8.56
CA LYS A 82 0.16 5.38 9.15
C LYS A 82 -0.06 3.87 9.17
N LEU A 83 0.65 3.12 8.33
CA LEU A 83 0.49 1.66 8.17
C LEU A 83 0.45 0.93 9.52
N ARG A 84 1.48 1.10 10.37
CA ARG A 84 1.51 0.39 11.67
C ARG A 84 0.36 0.79 12.60
N SER A 85 -0.12 2.02 12.52
CA SER A 85 -1.31 2.45 13.29
C SER A 85 -2.58 1.80 12.76
N HIS A 86 -2.75 1.72 11.44
CA HIS A 86 -3.91 1.05 10.83
C HIS A 86 -3.94 -0.44 11.15
N VAL A 87 -2.80 -1.13 11.01
CA VAL A 87 -2.67 -2.56 11.32
C VAL A 87 -2.99 -2.82 12.78
N LYS A 88 -2.42 -2.04 13.71
CA LYS A 88 -2.70 -2.17 15.15
C LYS A 88 -4.18 -1.98 15.50
N ASN A 89 -4.88 -1.12 14.77
CA ASN A 89 -6.30 -0.82 14.99
C ASN A 89 -7.24 -1.77 14.23
N SER A 90 -6.70 -2.67 13.41
CA SER A 90 -7.48 -3.64 12.65
C SER A 90 -7.62 -4.96 13.41
N LYS A 91 -8.75 -5.62 13.23
CA LYS A 91 -8.98 -7.01 13.70
C LYS A 91 -8.71 -8.05 12.63
N PHE A 92 -8.48 -7.62 11.38
CA PHE A 92 -8.51 -8.50 10.20
C PHE A 92 -7.14 -8.70 9.57
N ILE A 93 -6.17 -7.83 9.87
CA ILE A 93 -4.84 -7.87 9.28
C ILE A 93 -3.79 -7.78 10.39
N ASP A 94 -2.66 -8.43 10.16
CA ASP A 94 -1.49 -8.35 11.04
C ASP A 94 -0.22 -8.26 10.21
N ILE A 95 0.77 -7.55 10.73
CA ILE A 95 2.11 -7.44 10.15
C ILE A 95 3.11 -7.66 11.28
N PRO A 96 4.01 -8.66 11.17
CA PRO A 96 5.03 -8.91 12.18
C PRO A 96 5.82 -7.64 12.56
N GLN A 97 6.10 -7.46 13.84
CA GLN A 97 6.80 -6.26 14.33
C GLN A 97 8.30 -6.29 14.01
N ASP A 98 8.87 -7.49 13.93
CA ASP A 98 10.27 -7.77 13.65
C ASP A 98 10.64 -7.61 12.17
N ILE A 99 9.65 -7.55 11.26
CA ILE A 99 9.93 -7.32 9.85
C ILE A 99 10.33 -5.86 9.60
N GLN A 100 11.50 -5.68 8.99
CA GLN A 100 12.00 -4.38 8.58
C GLN A 100 11.40 -3.99 7.22
N ILE A 101 10.52 -2.99 7.22
CA ILE A 101 9.90 -2.46 6.00
C ILE A 101 10.65 -1.21 5.58
N VAL A 102 11.28 -1.25 4.42
CA VAL A 102 11.99 -0.13 3.81
C VAL A 102 11.10 0.46 2.71
N PRO A 103 10.53 1.66 2.91
CA PRO A 103 9.72 2.31 1.89
C PRO A 103 10.60 2.79 0.73
N GLY A 104 10.22 2.42 -0.49
CA GLY A 104 10.74 2.94 -1.74
C GLY A 104 9.69 3.79 -2.45
N ILE A 105 10.12 4.86 -3.10
CA ILE A 105 9.25 5.79 -3.84
C ILE A 105 9.71 5.80 -5.30
N GLY A 106 8.76 5.81 -6.23
CA GLY A 106 9.08 5.90 -7.66
C GLY A 106 9.83 7.19 -7.98
N ILE A 107 10.72 7.14 -8.98
CA ILE A 107 11.58 8.28 -9.37
C ILE A 107 10.78 9.56 -9.66
N TRP A 108 9.58 9.41 -10.22
CA TRP A 108 8.66 10.51 -10.56
C TRP A 108 8.15 11.29 -9.34
N HIS A 109 8.22 10.70 -8.14
CA HIS A 109 7.78 11.31 -6.90
C HIS A 109 8.96 11.81 -6.05
N VAL A 110 10.21 11.50 -6.44
CA VAL A 110 11.41 11.86 -5.68
C VAL A 110 11.57 13.39 -5.55
N HIS A 111 11.21 14.14 -6.60
CA HIS A 111 11.30 15.60 -6.63
C HIS A 111 10.25 16.30 -5.76
N GLY A 112 9.17 15.60 -5.37
CA GLY A 112 8.17 16.11 -4.43
C GLY A 112 8.51 15.85 -2.95
N HIS A 113 9.51 15.00 -2.70
CA HIS A 113 9.81 14.51 -1.36
C HIS A 113 10.48 15.58 -0.50
N ARG A 114 10.05 15.68 0.77
CA ARG A 114 10.68 16.55 1.79
C ARG A 114 11.41 15.68 2.79
N ALA A 115 12.45 16.18 3.44
CA ALA A 115 13.17 15.45 4.49
C ALA A 115 12.22 14.94 5.60
N GLU A 116 11.21 15.75 5.93
CA GLU A 116 10.13 15.42 6.87
C GLU A 116 9.29 14.20 6.48
N CYS A 117 9.42 13.69 5.25
CA CYS A 117 8.66 12.54 4.75
C CYS A 117 9.32 11.19 5.04
N PHE A 118 10.58 11.20 5.49
CA PHE A 118 11.26 10.05 6.10
C PHE A 118 10.85 9.85 7.56
#